data_AF-A0A3B5Y5C4-F1
#
_entry.id   AF-A0A3B5Y5C4-F1
#
_cell.length_a   1.000
_cell.length_b   1.000
_cell.length_c   1.000
_cell.angle_alpha   90.00
_cell.angle_beta   90.00
_cell.angle_gamma   90.00
#
_symmetry.space_group_name_H-M   'P 1'
#
loop_
_entity.id
_entity.type
_entity.pdbx_description
1 polymer ?
#
loop_
_entity_poly.entity_id
_entity_poly.type
_entity_poly.pdbx_seq_one_letter_code
_entity_poly.pdbx_strand_id
1 'polypeptide(L)'
;MLHNAKNGTSIAHLLRLCELHYDATVTILNISNTMLKDNHGPKGGEKYGPPSYYLPYCVGMASSLVDYCGHELVGMPGQEALYKQNIELGELGSLNVALVAPYWDLTQN
;
A
#
# COMPACT_ATOMS: atom_id res chain seq x y z
N MET A 1 35.29 13.74 -3.42
CA MET A 1 34.14 14.55 -2.95
C MET A 1 32.97 14.60 -3.93
N LEU A 2 33.19 14.75 -5.25
CA LEU A 2 32.10 14.79 -6.25
C LEU A 2 31.24 13.51 -6.32
N HIS A 3 31.85 12.34 -6.12
CA HIS A 3 31.15 11.04 -6.15
C HIS A 3 30.18 10.86 -4.98
N ASN A 4 30.53 11.35 -3.80
CA ASN A 4 29.69 11.28 -2.60
C ASN A 4 28.49 12.23 -2.72
N ALA A 5 28.65 13.38 -3.36
CA ALA A 5 27.54 14.31 -3.61
C ALA A 5 26.52 13.74 -4.62
N LYS A 6 26.98 13.05 -5.67
CA LYS A 6 26.09 12.33 -6.61
C LYS A 6 25.32 11.20 -5.94
N ASN A 7 25.98 10.40 -5.09
CA ASN A 7 25.34 9.32 -4.34
C ASN A 7 24.36 9.85 -3.27
N GLY A 8 24.68 10.96 -2.61
CA GLY A 8 23.76 11.61 -1.67
C GLY A 8 22.52 12.17 -2.36
N THR A 9 22.67 12.75 -3.55
CA THR A 9 21.55 13.28 -4.34
C THR A 9 20.64 12.16 -4.86
N SER A 10 21.21 11.01 -5.26
CA SER A 10 20.40 9.85 -5.67
C SER A 10 19.66 9.22 -4.49
N ILE A 11 20.31 9.08 -3.33
CA ILE A 11 19.66 8.57 -2.11
C ILE A 11 18.50 9.46 -1.67
N ALA A 12 18.71 10.78 -1.63
CA ALA A 12 17.65 11.73 -1.27
C ALA A 12 16.46 11.65 -2.23
N HIS A 13 16.70 11.46 -3.53
CA HIS A 13 15.64 11.29 -4.51
C HIS A 13 14.84 9.99 -4.28
N LEU A 14 15.52 8.86 -4.05
CA LEU A 14 14.87 7.58 -3.78
C LEU A 14 14.06 7.60 -2.48
N LEU A 15 14.58 8.21 -1.43
CA LEU A 15 13.84 8.42 -0.18
C LEU A 15 12.58 9.28 -0.41
N ARG A 16 12.67 10.30 -1.26
CA ARG A 16 11.50 11.12 -1.60
C ARG A 16 10.45 10.32 -2.38
N LEU A 17 10.85 9.37 -3.24
CA LEU A 17 9.92 8.46 -3.90
C LEU A 17 9.23 7.54 -2.90
N CYS A 18 9.98 7.00 -1.94
CA CYS A 18 9.42 6.23 -0.83
C CYS A 18 8.39 7.01 -0.02
N GLU A 19 8.68 8.27 0.34
CA GLU A 19 7.70 9.14 1.01
C GLU A 19 6.40 9.26 0.20
N LEU A 20 6.50 9.51 -1.10
CA LEU A 20 5.33 9.60 -1.98
C LEU A 20 4.55 8.28 -2.07
N HIS A 21 5.24 7.14 -2.13
CA HIS A 21 4.59 5.83 -2.11
C HIS A 21 3.85 5.59 -0.79
N TYR A 22 4.45 5.91 0.36
CA TYR A 22 3.80 5.76 1.66
C TYR A 22 2.60 6.69 1.84
N ASP A 23 2.70 7.95 1.41
CA ASP A 23 1.58 8.90 1.42
C ASP A 23 0.40 8.40 0.57
N ALA A 24 0.72 7.84 -0.61
CA ALA A 24 -0.28 7.23 -1.48
C ALA A 24 -0.88 5.96 -0.85
N THR A 25 -0.08 5.08 -0.23
CA THR A 25 -0.54 3.91 0.53
C THR A 25 -1.54 4.33 1.61
N VAL A 26 -1.21 5.32 2.45
CA VAL A 26 -2.11 5.81 3.51
C VAL A 26 -3.40 6.37 2.93
N THR A 27 -3.31 7.14 1.84
CA THR A 27 -4.48 7.72 1.16
C THR A 27 -5.42 6.62 0.66
N ILE A 28 -4.88 5.59 -0.01
CA ILE A 28 -5.66 4.48 -0.55
C ILE A 28 -6.26 3.65 0.59
N LEU A 29 -5.51 3.35 1.66
CA LEU A 29 -6.04 2.63 2.82
C LEU A 29 -7.17 3.39 3.51
N ASN A 30 -7.10 4.72 3.56
CA ASN A 30 -8.20 5.55 4.08
C ASN A 30 -9.47 5.43 3.20
N ILE A 31 -9.31 5.39 1.88
CA ILE A 31 -10.41 5.13 0.95
C ILE A 31 -11.00 3.73 1.19
N SER A 32 -10.14 2.70 1.27
CA SER A 32 -10.55 1.32 1.59
C SER A 32 -11.32 1.21 2.92
N ASN A 33 -10.88 1.93 3.94
CA ASN A 33 -11.56 1.99 5.24
C ASN A 33 -12.95 2.64 5.14
N THR A 34 -13.11 3.67 4.30
CA THR A 34 -14.42 4.26 4.02
C THR A 34 -15.33 3.25 3.31
N MET A 35 -14.81 2.55 2.29
CA MET A 35 -15.55 1.48 1.60
C MET A 35 -16.02 0.37 2.55
N LEU A 36 -15.16 -0.05 3.48
CA LEU A 36 -15.53 -1.03 4.52
C LEU A 36 -16.67 -0.50 5.41
N LYS A 37 -16.58 0.74 5.91
CA LYS A 37 -17.60 1.34 6.77
C LYS A 37 -18.95 1.50 6.08
N ASP A 38 -18.95 1.90 4.81
CA ASP A 38 -20.17 2.07 4.02
C ASP A 38 -20.90 0.73 3.77
N ASN A 39 -20.17 -0.39 3.80
CA ASN A 39 -20.72 -1.75 3.71
C ASN A 39 -21.37 -2.25 5.02
N HIS A 40 -21.23 -1.55 6.15
CA HIS A 40 -21.78 -1.93 7.46
C HIS A 40 -23.16 -1.29 7.79
N GLY A 41 -24.02 -1.09 6.80
CA GLY A 41 -25.43 -0.79 7.06
C GLY A 41 -26.15 -1.97 7.74
N PRO A 42 -27.06 -1.76 8.72
CA PRO A 42 -27.73 -2.85 9.48
C PRO A 42 -28.59 -3.80 8.64
N LYS A 43 -28.79 -3.48 7.36
CA LYS A 43 -29.53 -4.27 6.39
C LYS A 43 -28.67 -4.32 5.14
N GLY A 44 -27.85 -5.38 5.03
CA GLY A 44 -27.20 -5.72 3.77
C GLY A 44 -28.24 -5.70 2.66
N GLY A 45 -28.06 -4.81 1.70
CA GLY A 45 -29.02 -4.57 0.64
C GLY A 45 -28.33 -3.77 -0.46
N GLU A 46 -27.86 -4.50 -1.46
CA GLU A 46 -27.53 -4.23 -2.87
C GLU A 46 -27.55 -2.82 -3.50
N LYS A 47 -27.64 -1.70 -2.77
CA LYS A 47 -27.98 -0.42 -3.43
C LYS A 47 -27.16 0.83 -3.14
N TYR A 48 -26.31 0.90 -2.11
CA TYR A 48 -25.65 2.19 -1.80
C TYR A 48 -24.22 2.13 -1.22
N GLY A 49 -23.49 1.02 -1.37
CA GLY A 49 -22.05 0.96 -1.08
C GLY A 49 -21.21 0.99 -2.37
N PRO A 50 -20.00 1.59 -2.38
CA PRO A 50 -19.06 1.41 -3.49
C PRO A 50 -18.87 -0.09 -3.72
N PRO A 51 -18.86 -0.57 -4.99
CA PRO A 51 -18.88 -1.99 -5.25
C PRO A 51 -17.79 -2.73 -4.47
N SER A 52 -18.20 -3.76 -3.73
CA SER A 52 -17.35 -4.66 -2.93
C SER A 52 -16.05 -5.02 -3.66
N TYR A 53 -16.09 -5.21 -4.98
CA TYR A 53 -14.94 -5.59 -5.79
C TYR A 53 -13.79 -4.56 -5.86
N TYR A 54 -14.04 -3.27 -5.60
CA TYR A 54 -12.95 -2.26 -5.61
C TYR A 54 -12.08 -2.32 -4.35
N LEU A 55 -12.63 -2.80 -3.23
CA LEU A 55 -11.91 -2.85 -1.96
C LEU A 55 -10.65 -3.74 -2.05
N PRO A 56 -10.72 -4.99 -2.55
CA PRO A 56 -9.52 -5.79 -2.79
C PRO A 56 -8.49 -5.13 -3.69
N TYR A 57 -8.96 -4.45 -4.75
CA TYR A 57 -8.09 -3.76 -5.68
C TYR A 57 -7.33 -2.60 -5.00
N CYS A 58 -8.03 -1.77 -4.23
CA CYS A 58 -7.43 -0.67 -3.48
C CYS A 58 -6.40 -1.17 -2.45
N VAL A 59 -6.75 -2.21 -1.68
CA VAL A 59 -5.83 -2.80 -0.70
C VAL A 59 -4.60 -3.42 -1.38
N GLY A 60 -4.79 -4.11 -2.51
CA GLY A 60 -3.69 -4.64 -3.32
C GLY A 60 -2.75 -3.54 -3.83
N MET A 61 -3.32 -2.46 -4.38
CA MET A 61 -2.54 -1.30 -4.83
C MET A 61 -1.74 -0.66 -3.70
N ALA A 62 -2.35 -0.49 -2.52
CA ALA A 62 -1.68 0.06 -1.36
C ALA A 62 -0.50 -0.82 -0.91
N SER A 63 -0.63 -2.15 -0.99
CA SER A 63 0.45 -3.10 -0.72
C SER A 63 1.59 -2.96 -1.74
N SER A 64 1.28 -2.92 -3.04
CA SER A 64 2.31 -2.82 -4.09
C SER A 64 3.14 -1.53 -4.01
N LEU A 65 2.56 -0.42 -3.53
CA LEU A 65 3.30 0.83 -3.31
C LEU A 65 4.38 0.69 -2.22
N VAL A 66 4.11 -0.09 -1.17
CA VAL A 66 5.11 -0.44 -0.15
C VAL A 66 6.21 -1.30 -0.77
N ASP A 67 5.86 -2.28 -1.61
CA ASP A 67 6.86 -3.12 -2.29
C ASP A 67 7.77 -2.30 -3.20
N TYR A 68 7.23 -1.31 -3.93
CA TYR A 68 8.04 -0.40 -4.75
C TYR A 68 9.06 0.38 -3.92
N CYS A 69 8.68 0.93 -2.76
CA CYS A 69 9.65 1.56 -1.87
C CYS A 69 10.70 0.53 -1.38
N GLY A 70 10.28 -0.69 -1.04
CA GLY A 70 11.18 -1.77 -0.66
C GLY A 70 12.28 -2.00 -1.68
N HIS A 71 11.93 -2.07 -2.97
CA HIS A 71 12.90 -2.21 -4.07
C HIS A 71 13.93 -1.07 -4.13
N GLU A 72 13.52 0.16 -3.85
CA GLU A 72 14.45 1.31 -3.82
C GLU A 72 15.38 1.27 -2.61
N LEU A 73 14.92 0.70 -1.49
CA LEU A 73 15.68 0.63 -0.24
C LEU A 73 16.68 -0.53 -0.19
N VAL A 74 16.53 -1.57 -1.02
CA VAL A 74 17.43 -2.73 -1.03
C VAL A 74 18.88 -2.28 -1.26
N GLY A 75 19.75 -2.54 -0.26
CA GLY A 75 21.17 -2.23 -0.34
C GLY A 75 21.50 -0.74 -0.25
N MET A 76 20.52 0.12 0.10
CA MET A 76 20.76 1.54 0.33
C MET A 76 21.52 1.76 1.65
N PRO A 77 22.72 2.37 1.64
CA PRO A 77 23.51 2.54 2.86
C PRO A 77 22.81 3.44 3.90
N GLY A 78 22.76 2.97 5.15
CA GLY A 78 22.21 3.74 6.28
C GLY A 78 20.67 3.75 6.36
N GLN A 79 19.99 2.93 5.54
CA GLN A 79 18.54 2.77 5.55
C GLN A 79 18.09 1.35 5.95
N GLU A 80 18.95 0.58 6.59
CA GLU A 80 18.71 -0.82 6.94
C GLU A 80 17.48 -0.97 7.87
N ALA A 81 17.32 -0.02 8.80
CA ALA A 81 16.16 0.02 9.69
C ALA A 81 14.86 0.32 8.92
N LEU A 82 14.89 1.27 7.99
CA LEU A 82 13.75 1.63 7.15
C LEU A 82 13.38 0.48 6.21
N TYR A 83 14.37 -0.19 5.61
CA TYR A 83 14.16 -1.37 4.78
C TYR A 83 13.47 -2.49 5.57
N LYS A 84 13.91 -2.77 6.80
CA LYS A 84 13.26 -3.75 7.67
C LYS A 84 11.81 -3.38 7.96
N GLN A 85 11.53 -2.11 8.28
CA GLN A 85 10.16 -1.64 8.49
C GLN A 85 9.29 -1.77 7.23
N ASN A 86 9.86 -1.52 6.04
CA ASN A 86 9.16 -1.72 4.77
C ASN A 86 8.76 -3.20 4.57
N ILE A 87 9.63 -4.15 4.93
CA ILE A 87 9.30 -5.59 4.87
C ILE A 87 8.11 -5.89 5.78
N GLU A 88 8.14 -5.42 7.03
CA GLU A 88 7.03 -5.62 7.99
C GLU A 88 5.72 -5.00 7.47
N LEU A 89 5.78 -3.83 6.83
CA LEU A 89 4.63 -3.21 6.17
C LEU A 89 4.13 -4.02 4.96
N GLY A 90 5.02 -4.62 4.17
CA GLY A 90 4.65 -5.49 3.05
C GLY A 90 3.96 -6.79 3.51
N GLU A 91 4.42 -7.37 4.62
CA GLU A 91 3.75 -8.50 5.28
C GLU A 91 2.34 -8.12 5.74
N LEU A 92 2.18 -6.94 6.35
CA LEU A 92 0.88 -6.41 6.74
C LEU A 92 -0.02 -6.13 5.53
N GLY A 93 0.54 -5.61 4.43
CA GLY A 93 -0.15 -5.43 3.17
C GLY A 93 -0.69 -6.75 2.61
N SER A 94 0.15 -7.79 2.61
CA SER A 94 -0.23 -9.15 2.19
C SER A 94 -1.37 -9.72 3.06
N LEU A 95 -1.30 -9.52 4.38
CA LEU A 95 -2.37 -9.91 5.29
C LEU A 95 -3.67 -9.15 4.98
N ASN A 96 -3.60 -7.84 4.75
CA ASN A 96 -4.77 -7.03 4.40
C ASN A 96 -5.42 -7.51 3.10
N VAL A 97 -4.63 -7.82 2.06
CA VAL A 97 -5.14 -8.39 0.80
C VAL A 97 -5.90 -9.70 1.05
N ALA A 98 -5.34 -10.60 1.87
CA ALA A 98 -6.01 -11.85 2.22
C ALA A 98 -7.33 -11.63 2.98
N LEU A 99 -7.37 -10.65 3.90
CA LEU A 99 -8.57 -10.32 4.68
C LEU A 99 -9.70 -9.75 3.82
N VAL A 100 -9.38 -9.02 2.75
CA VAL A 100 -10.39 -8.48 1.85
C VAL A 100 -10.71 -9.39 0.66
N ALA A 101 -10.02 -10.52 0.50
CA ALA A 101 -10.27 -11.46 -0.59
C ALA A 101 -11.75 -11.88 -0.76
N PRO A 102 -12.56 -12.07 0.31
CA PRO A 102 -13.98 -12.40 0.15
C PRO A 102 -14.83 -11.31 -0.52
N TYR A 103 -14.34 -10.07 -0.59
CA TYR A 103 -15.00 -8.97 -1.28
C TYR A 103 -14.76 -8.99 -2.80
N TRP A 104 -13.87 -9.87 -3.28
CA TRP A 104 -13.74 -10.18 -4.70
C TRP A 104 -15.00 -10.96 -5.12
N ASP A 105 -15.87 -10.33 -5.89
CA ASP A 105 -17.07 -10.97 -6.43
C ASP A 105 -16.66 -12.20 -7.26
N LEU A 106 -16.71 -13.39 -6.66
CA LEU A 106 -16.53 -14.67 -7.34
C LEU A 106 -17.82 -15.16 -8.00
N THR A 107 -18.88 -14.35 -8.04
CA THR A 107 -20.21 -14.68 -8.58
C THR A 107 -20.49 -14.07 -9.95
N GLN A 108 -19.46 -13.70 -10.72
CA GLN A 108 -19.62 -13.48 -12.17
C GLN A 108 -19.52 -14.79 -12.98
N ASN A 109 -20.32 -15.79 -12.63
CA ASN A 109 -20.73 -16.89 -13.52
C ASN A 109 -21.96 -17.61 -12.96
#